data_AF-Q1PD17-F1
#
_entry.id   AF-Q1PD17-F1
#
_cell.length_a   1.000
_cell.length_b   1.000
_cell.length_c   1.000
_cell.angle_alpha   90.00
_cell.angle_beta   90.00
_cell.angle_gamma   90.00
#
_symmetry.space_group_name_H-M   'P 1'
#
loop_
_entity.id
_entity.type
_entity.pdbx_description
1 polymer ?
#
loop_
_entity_poly.entity_id
_entity_poly.type
_entity_poly.pdbx_seq_one_letter_code
_entity_poly.pdbx_strand_id
1 'polypeptide(L)'
;LTWNNLRKTLLVHQASEGLFDNDTGALLSLGREMFRLEILEDIARDKVRTLHFVDEIEVYLAFQTMLAEKLQLSTAVKEMRFYGVSGVTANDLRTAEAMVRSREENE
;
A
#
# COMPACT_ATOMS: atom_id res chain seq x y z
N LEU A 1 8.75 -0.04 4.68
CA LEU A 1 9.09 1.40 4.62
C LEU A 1 8.81 2.05 5.96
N THR A 2 9.69 2.93 6.44
CA THR A 2 9.51 3.64 7.72
C THR A 2 8.17 4.37 7.81
N TRP A 3 7.70 4.95 6.70
CA TRP A 3 6.39 5.60 6.60
C TRP A 3 5.22 4.68 6.98
N ASN A 4 5.18 3.46 6.45
CA ASN A 4 4.11 2.51 6.74
C ASN A 4 4.14 2.08 8.21
N ASN A 5 5.33 1.88 8.78
CA ASN A 5 5.47 1.53 10.20
C ASN A 5 5.00 2.65 11.12
N LEU A 6 5.34 3.91 10.80
CA LEU A 6 4.83 5.07 11.53
C LEU A 6 3.31 5.15 11.45
N ARG A 7 2.74 4.86 10.27
CA ARG A 7 1.29 4.86 10.07
C ARG A 7 0.60 3.75 10.86
N LYS A 8 1.12 2.52 10.82
CA LYS A 8 0.63 1.40 11.66
C LYS A 8 0.64 1.80 13.14
N THR A 9 1.73 2.42 13.60
CA THR A 9 1.85 2.88 14.99
C THR A 9 0.80 3.93 15.35
N LEU A 10 0.58 4.91 14.48
CA LEU A 10 -0.47 5.93 14.65
C LEU A 10 -1.86 5.29 14.77
N LEU A 11 -2.17 4.30 13.92
CA LEU A 11 -3.46 3.63 13.94
C LEU A 11 -3.69 2.81 15.21
N VAL A 12 -2.66 2.10 15.67
CA VAL A 12 -2.71 1.37 16.95
C VAL A 12 -2.98 2.35 18.10
N HIS A 13 -2.30 3.50 18.08
CA HIS A 13 -2.52 4.53 19.09
C HIS A 13 -3.95 5.08 19.04
N GLN A 14 -4.45 5.45 17.86
CA GLN A 14 -5.81 5.96 17.69
C GLN A 14 -6.87 4.95 18.16
N ALA A 15 -6.68 3.67 17.82
CA ALA A 15 -7.54 2.61 18.32
C ALA A 15 -7.47 2.46 19.84
N SER A 16 -6.28 2.56 20.44
CA SER A 16 -6.12 2.51 21.90
C SER A 16 -6.76 3.68 22.64
N GLU A 17 -6.91 4.85 21.99
CA GLU A 17 -7.59 6.02 22.54
C GLU A 17 -9.12 5.97 22.38
N GLY A 18 -9.66 4.89 21.79
CA GLY A 18 -11.10 4.69 21.64
C GLY A 18 -11.72 5.46 20.47
N LEU A 19 -10.93 6.00 19.54
CA LEU A 19 -11.43 6.74 18.37
C LEU A 19 -12.37 5.93 17.48
N PHE A 20 -12.32 4.60 17.56
CA PHE A 20 -13.16 3.70 16.77
C PHE A 20 -14.19 2.92 17.60
N ASP A 21 -14.35 3.21 18.90
CA ASP A 21 -15.25 2.45 19.80
C ASP A 21 -16.71 2.50 19.34
N ASN A 22 -17.11 3.61 18.71
CA ASN A 22 -18.45 3.82 18.17
C ASN A 22 -18.56 3.52 16.66
N ASP A 23 -17.44 3.22 15.99
CA ASP A 23 -17.39 2.95 14.55
C ASP A 23 -16.37 1.85 14.23
N THR A 24 -16.76 0.62 14.55
CA THR A 24 -15.99 -0.58 14.22
C THR A 24 -15.85 -0.78 12.70
N GLY A 25 -16.75 -0.20 11.90
CA GLY A 25 -16.69 -0.25 10.44
C GLY A 25 -15.52 0.56 9.89
N ALA A 26 -15.28 1.75 10.45
CA ALA A 26 -14.10 2.56 10.14
C ALA A 26 -12.81 1.84 10.52
N LEU A 27 -12.74 1.19 11.69
CA LEU A 27 -11.57 0.42 12.09
C LEU A 27 -11.29 -0.74 11.12
N LEU A 28 -12.32 -1.49 10.75
CA LEU A 28 -12.17 -2.61 9.80
C LEU A 28 -11.71 -2.12 8.43
N SER A 29 -12.30 -1.04 7.92
CA SER A 29 -11.94 -0.45 6.63
C SER A 29 -10.47 -0.01 6.60
N LEU A 30 -10.02 0.58 7.69
CA LEU A 30 -8.65 1.03 7.86
C LEU A 30 -7.66 -0.12 8.02
N GLY A 31 -8.03 -1.18 8.75
CA GLY A 31 -7.25 -2.42 8.84
C GLY A 31 -7.08 -3.09 7.47
N ARG A 32 -8.15 -3.17 6.67
CA ARG A 32 -8.10 -3.67 5.28
C ARG A 32 -7.19 -2.82 4.40
N GLU A 33 -7.30 -1.50 4.52
CA GLU A 33 -6.39 -0.60 3.80
C GLU A 33 -4.92 -0.86 4.18
N MET A 34 -4.61 -1.00 5.47
CA MET A 34 -3.25 -1.29 5.92
C MET A 34 -2.71 -2.63 5.40
N PHE A 35 -3.56 -3.66 5.38
CA PHE A 35 -3.22 -4.97 4.82
C PHE A 35 -2.86 -4.87 3.34
N ARG A 36 -3.66 -4.16 2.54
CA ARG A 36 -3.37 -3.92 1.12
C ARG A 36 -2.05 -3.19 0.92
N LEU A 37 -1.74 -2.18 1.74
CA LEU A 37 -0.48 -1.43 1.68
C LEU A 37 0.76 -2.27 2.02
N GLU A 38 0.60 -3.25 2.91
CA GLU A 38 1.66 -4.19 3.31
C GLU A 38 1.96 -5.18 2.18
N ILE A 39 0.95 -5.75 1.55
CA ILE A 39 1.15 -6.62 0.38
C ILE A 39 1.82 -5.85 -0.76
N LEU A 40 1.41 -4.60 -1.02
CA LEU A 40 2.08 -3.76 -2.01
C LEU A 40 3.54 -3.47 -1.63
N GLU A 41 3.88 -3.44 -0.35
CA GLU A 41 5.26 -3.26 0.10
C GLU A 41 6.12 -4.48 -0.21
N ASP A 42 5.58 -5.68 0.03
CA ASP A 42 6.26 -6.92 -0.31
C ASP A 42 6.44 -7.08 -1.82
N ILE A 43 5.41 -6.74 -2.61
CA ILE A 43 5.50 -6.74 -4.08
C ILE A 43 6.56 -5.75 -4.57
N ALA A 44 6.57 -4.54 -4.02
CA ALA A 44 7.56 -3.53 -4.38
C ALA A 44 8.98 -4.00 -4.04
N ARG A 45 9.17 -4.59 -2.85
CA ARG A 45 10.46 -5.15 -2.42
C ARG A 45 10.94 -6.26 -3.36
N ASP A 46 10.05 -7.14 -3.79
CA ASP A 46 10.37 -8.17 -4.76
C ASP A 46 10.71 -7.59 -6.15
N LYS A 47 9.97 -6.56 -6.58
CA LYS A 47 10.27 -5.85 -7.83
C LYS A 47 11.63 -5.16 -7.79
N VAL A 48 11.97 -4.48 -6.69
CA VAL A 48 13.27 -3.81 -6.49
C VAL A 48 14.43 -4.78 -6.66
N ARG A 49 14.30 -6.03 -6.17
CA ARG A 49 15.32 -7.07 -6.35
C ARG A 49 15.59 -7.42 -7.82
N THR A 50 14.64 -7.16 -8.72
CA THR A 50 14.79 -7.40 -10.17
C THR A 50 15.37 -6.21 -10.93
N LEU A 51 15.46 -5.04 -10.30
CA LEU A 51 15.89 -3.80 -10.93
C LEU A 51 17.33 -3.46 -10.53
N HIS A 52 18.07 -2.87 -11.46
CA HIS A 52 19.39 -2.30 -11.19
C HIS A 52 19.27 -0.77 -11.13
N PHE A 53 19.82 -0.15 -10.08
CA PHE A 53 19.90 1.33 -9.93
C PHE A 53 18.56 2.08 -9.82
N VAL A 54 17.55 1.49 -9.17
CA VAL A 54 16.25 2.15 -8.91
C VAL A 54 16.07 2.40 -7.42
N ASP A 55 15.45 3.53 -7.06
CA ASP A 55 15.07 3.84 -5.68
C ASP A 55 13.87 2.97 -5.25
N GLU A 56 14.02 2.22 -4.16
CA GLU A 56 12.96 1.38 -3.58
C GLU A 56 11.71 2.20 -3.23
N ILE A 57 11.89 3.45 -2.82
CA ILE A 57 10.79 4.35 -2.48
C ILE A 57 9.97 4.66 -3.73
N GLU A 58 10.61 4.87 -4.89
CA GLU A 58 9.89 5.15 -6.14
C GLU A 58 9.11 3.93 -6.63
N VAL A 59 9.67 2.72 -6.53
CA VAL A 59 8.94 1.49 -6.88
C VAL A 59 7.69 1.35 -6.02
N TYR A 60 7.84 1.56 -4.71
CA TYR A 60 6.71 1.45 -3.79
C TYR A 60 5.65 2.52 -4.03
N LEU A 61 6.06 3.78 -4.17
CA LEU A 61 5.15 4.88 -4.45
C LEU A 61 4.42 4.63 -5.77
N ALA A 62 5.08 4.12 -6.80
CA ALA A 62 4.45 3.83 -8.08
C ALA A 62 3.30 2.81 -7.93
N PHE A 63 3.50 1.73 -7.17
CA PHE A 63 2.43 0.78 -6.88
C PHE A 63 1.28 1.40 -6.08
N GLN A 64 1.59 2.14 -5.01
CA GLN A 64 0.57 2.79 -4.19
C GLN A 64 -0.25 3.81 -4.98
N THR A 65 0.41 4.75 -5.66
CA THR A 65 -0.28 5.85 -6.34
C THR A 65 -1.09 5.35 -7.52
N MET A 66 -0.58 4.35 -8.27
CA MET A 66 -1.27 3.85 -9.46
C MET A 66 -2.38 2.86 -9.17
N LEU A 67 -2.36 2.22 -8.00
CA LEU A 67 -3.44 1.34 -7.55
C LEU A 67 -4.36 2.00 -6.52
N ALA A 68 -4.14 3.28 -6.19
CA ALA A 68 -4.88 3.97 -5.14
C ALA A 68 -6.40 3.91 -5.33
N GLU A 69 -6.89 4.21 -6.53
CA GLU A 69 -8.33 4.16 -6.83
C GLU A 69 -8.85 2.72 -6.81
N LYS A 70 -8.13 1.80 -7.45
CA LYS A 70 -8.56 0.41 -7.63
C LYS A 70 -8.61 -0.37 -6.32
N LEU A 71 -7.64 -0.12 -5.43
CA LEU A 71 -7.51 -0.75 -4.13
C LEU A 71 -8.04 0.14 -3.00
N GLN A 72 -8.74 1.23 -3.33
CA GLN A 72 -9.37 2.14 -2.35
C GLN A 72 -8.39 2.58 -1.25
N LEU A 73 -7.18 2.97 -1.65
CA LEU A 73 -6.13 3.45 -0.76
C LEU A 73 -6.36 4.95 -0.50
N SER A 74 -7.27 5.26 0.43
CA SER A 74 -7.58 6.63 0.87
C SER A 74 -6.35 7.41 1.36
N THR A 75 -5.34 6.66 1.76
CA THR A 75 -4.11 7.11 2.39
C THR A 75 -2.92 7.28 1.45
N ALA A 76 -3.05 6.82 0.20
CA ALA A 76 -2.01 6.92 -0.81
C ALA A 76 -1.85 8.36 -1.32
N VAL A 77 -0.65 8.66 -1.83
CA VAL A 77 -0.38 9.96 -2.44
C VAL A 77 -1.13 10.04 -3.79
N LYS A 78 -1.78 11.18 -4.06
CA LYS A 78 -2.64 11.35 -5.25
C LYS A 78 -1.88 11.45 -6.57
N GLU A 79 -0.65 11.96 -6.53
CA GLU A 79 0.17 12.18 -7.73
C GLU A 79 1.62 11.78 -7.48
N MET A 80 2.25 11.19 -8.48
CA MET A 80 3.67 10.83 -8.44
C MET A 80 4.38 11.46 -9.64
N ARG A 81 5.28 12.40 -9.36
CA ARG A 81 6.05 13.12 -10.39
C ARG A 81 7.04 12.23 -11.15
N PHE A 82 7.56 11.19 -10.50
CA PHE A 82 8.67 10.36 -11.00
C PHE A 82 8.25 8.93 -11.37
N TYR A 83 7.00 8.72 -11.79
CA TYR A 83 6.55 7.38 -12.18
C TYR A 83 7.43 6.74 -13.28
N GLY A 84 7.89 7.53 -14.25
CA GLY A 84 8.66 7.05 -15.40
C GLY A 84 10.03 6.42 -15.07
N VAL A 85 10.57 6.66 -13.87
CA VAL A 85 11.86 6.11 -13.42
C VAL A 85 11.71 4.94 -12.44
N SER A 86 10.49 4.64 -11.99
CA SER A 86 10.21 3.56 -11.05
C SER A 86 10.44 2.15 -11.59
N GLY A 87 10.51 1.96 -12.92
CA GLY A 87 10.62 0.62 -13.53
C GLY A 87 9.38 -0.27 -13.35
N VAL A 88 8.27 0.28 -12.84
CA VAL A 88 6.97 -0.40 -12.72
C VAL A 88 6.23 -0.35 -14.05
N THR A 89 5.80 -1.51 -14.54
CA THR A 89 5.07 -1.64 -15.81
C THR A 89 3.57 -1.81 -15.57
N ALA A 90 2.77 -1.58 -16.61
CA ALA A 90 1.33 -1.86 -16.56
C ALA A 90 1.02 -3.34 -16.26
N ASN A 91 1.91 -4.27 -16.62
CA ASN A 91 1.73 -5.68 -16.27
C ASN A 91 1.96 -5.91 -14.77
N ASP A 92 3.01 -5.31 -14.20
CA ASP A 92 3.28 -5.39 -12.76
C ASP A 92 2.08 -4.86 -11.96
N LEU A 93 1.47 -3.75 -12.38
CA LEU A 93 0.29 -3.18 -11.73
C LEU A 93 -0.92 -4.13 -11.76
N ARG A 94 -1.19 -4.80 -12.88
CA ARG A 94 -2.29 -5.78 -12.98
C ARG A 94 -2.04 -7.00 -12.09
N THR A 95 -0.82 -7.52 -12.10
CA THR A 95 -0.45 -8.66 -11.27
C THR A 95 -0.52 -8.30 -9.79
N ALA A 96 -0.04 -7.10 -9.41
CA ALA A 96 -0.10 -6.61 -8.05
C ALA A 96 -1.55 -6.44 -7.56
N GLU A 97 -2.42 -5.83 -8.38
CA GLU A 97 -3.84 -5.70 -8.06
C GLU A 97 -4.50 -7.08 -7.80
N ALA A 98 -4.28 -8.04 -8.70
CA ALA A 98 -4.85 -9.38 -8.58
C ALA A 98 -4.33 -10.10 -7.31
N MET A 99 -3.03 -9.97 -7.01
CA MET A 99 -2.44 -10.60 -5.85
C MET A 99 -2.94 -9.99 -4.54
N VAL A 100 -3.09 -8.67 -4.47
CA VAL A 100 -3.66 -7.99 -3.29
C VAL A 100 -5.09 -8.47 -3.03
N ARG A 101 -5.96 -8.48 -4.04
CA ARG A 101 -7.34 -8.95 -3.90
C ARG A 101 -7.40 -10.41 -3.48
N SER A 102 -6.58 -11.26 -4.11
CA SER A 102 -6.52 -12.68 -3.79
C SER A 102 -6.09 -12.92 -2.35
N ARG A 103 -5.09 -12.19 -1.83
CA ARG A 103 -4.68 -12.35 -0.43
C ARG A 103 -5.72 -11.81 0.55
N GLU A 104 -6.39 -10.71 0.22
CA GLU A 104 -7.45 -10.15 1.09
C GLU A 104 -8.69 -11.06 1.18
N GLU A 105 -8.93 -11.91 0.18
CA GLU A 105 -10.03 -12.89 0.19
C GLU A 105 -9.67 -14.19 0.93
N ASN A 106 -8.39 -14.54 1.00
CA ASN A 106 -7.91 -15.84 1.51
C ASN A 106 -7.28 -15.78 2.91
N GLU A 107 -7.00 -14.58 3.44
CA GLU A 107 -6.44 -14.33 4.78
C GLU A 107 -7.43 -13.56 5.67
#